data_AF-A0AB37Z8K3-F1
#
_entry.id   AF-A0AB37Z8K3-F1
#
_cell.length_a   1.000
_cell.length_b   1.000
_cell.length_c   1.000
_cell.angle_alpha   90.00
_cell.angle_beta   90.00
_cell.angle_gamma   90.00
#
_symmetry.space_group_name_H-M   'P 1'
#
loop_
_entity.id
_entity.type
_entity.pdbx_description
1 polymer ?
#
loop_
_entity_poly.entity_id
_entity_poly.type
_entity_poly.pdbx_seq_one_letter_code
_entity_poly.pdbx_strand_id
1 'polypeptide(L)'
;MQVWNQGYLAELPYPHHVQPQLAPSWLVALQTALGQRASSLLSGFRYCELGCGQGLNSLLLAASNPEGQFVAVDFNPQHIAHGRRLAAAAQLSNIEFVQADLTELLAQPGEGYDFIVAHGVYSWVAPAQRAAIRGFVEQRLKANGLLCLGYMCQPGMAPLAAAQRFIWQHAQHSEGSPPQRVRAALDALQALQQGGAGYFVEQPEMARLLARSAEQGLDYLAHELLCEHWQPLPVADVMAEFASLGCQLIGSAIPLENIDALSLPGNCLAAIQGLTDPLLRETAKDLARNQAQRSDLYQRGDQALSAMAHQHALLDSCWALLASAPAPGAVEFSTRIGSLQGGAELYQPLLQALGEGPQSFAELARRPALKAQVGQLSGALQLLMWAGYAHPLLHAPVDVTRCQALNRLLAEGALQGEGYAHLAAPSLGASVPADKLEMAATRVLLEHPQLRGVLLSETIQALLRRHGVTVEQAAERVQRFEQYTLPSWQVLGVVP
;
A
#
# COMPACT_ATOMS: atom_id res chain seq x y z
N MET A 1 8.52 2.61 34.75
CA MET A 1 8.43 4.06 34.50
C MET A 1 7.66 4.21 33.21
N GLN A 2 6.56 4.95 33.18
CA GLN A 2 5.50 4.87 32.16
C GLN A 2 6.00 5.24 30.74
N VAL A 3 5.81 4.30 29.80
CA VAL A 3 6.26 4.35 28.39
C VAL A 3 5.05 4.47 27.45
N TRP A 4 4.21 5.47 27.67
CA TRP A 4 2.99 5.70 26.89
C TRP A 4 3.00 7.14 26.42
N ASN A 5 3.06 7.37 25.11
CA ASN A 5 2.70 8.67 24.55
C ASN A 5 1.29 8.57 23.98
N GLN A 6 0.31 9.05 24.75
CA GLN A 6 -1.12 9.07 24.37
C GLN A 6 -1.70 7.71 23.90
N GLY A 7 -1.24 6.60 24.47
CA GLY A 7 -1.80 5.27 24.22
C GLY A 7 -1.14 4.44 23.13
N TYR A 8 -0.04 4.92 22.51
CA TYR A 8 0.72 4.21 21.47
C TYR A 8 2.15 3.87 21.89
N LEU A 9 2.69 2.73 21.43
CA LEU A 9 4.02 2.22 21.80
C LEU A 9 5.12 2.76 20.87
N ALA A 10 6.03 3.58 21.41
CA ALA A 10 7.10 4.24 20.66
C ALA A 10 8.45 3.49 20.61
N GLU A 11 8.64 2.43 21.40
CA GLU A 11 9.97 1.84 21.68
C GLU A 11 10.34 0.57 20.88
N LEU A 12 9.49 0.09 19.95
CA LEU A 12 9.76 -1.15 19.21
C LEU A 12 10.12 -0.89 17.75
N PRO A 13 11.13 -1.58 17.19
CA PRO A 13 11.47 -1.46 15.78
C PRO A 13 10.29 -1.97 14.92
N TYR A 14 9.69 -1.07 14.14
CA TYR A 14 8.56 -1.36 13.25
C TYR A 14 9.07 -1.84 11.88
N PRO A 15 8.51 -2.89 11.25
CA PRO A 15 8.92 -3.30 9.91
C PRO A 15 8.79 -2.15 8.89
N HIS A 16 9.69 -2.13 7.90
CA HIS A 16 9.61 -1.16 6.81
C HIS A 16 8.47 -1.54 5.86
N HIS A 17 7.27 -1.03 6.12
CA HIS A 17 6.12 -1.25 5.25
C HIS A 17 6.11 -0.25 4.08
N VAL A 18 5.97 -0.79 2.88
CA VAL A 18 5.72 -0.03 1.65
C VAL A 18 4.35 -0.42 1.15
N GLN A 19 3.54 0.57 0.80
CA GLN A 19 2.17 0.38 0.34
C GLN A 19 2.08 0.93 -1.09
N PRO A 20 2.26 0.08 -2.12
CA PRO A 20 2.23 0.53 -3.52
C PRO A 20 0.97 1.32 -3.88
N GLN A 21 -0.16 1.00 -3.22
CA GLN A 21 -1.43 1.70 -3.41
C GLN A 21 -1.44 3.18 -2.96
N LEU A 22 -0.41 3.64 -2.26
CA LEU A 22 -0.26 5.04 -1.86
C LEU A 22 0.52 5.87 -2.89
N ALA A 23 1.01 5.26 -3.97
CA ALA A 23 1.74 5.96 -5.03
C ALA A 23 0.83 6.93 -5.78
N PRO A 24 1.28 8.15 -6.12
CA PRO A 24 0.46 9.12 -6.85
C PRO A 24 -0.06 8.59 -8.19
N SER A 25 0.76 7.82 -8.93
CA SER A 25 0.37 7.17 -10.20
C SER A 25 -0.74 6.13 -10.00
N TRP A 26 -0.70 5.37 -8.91
CA TRP A 26 -1.75 4.43 -8.52
C TRP A 26 -3.07 5.15 -8.23
N LEU A 27 -3.01 6.20 -7.41
CA LEU A 27 -4.15 7.00 -6.99
C LEU A 27 -4.81 7.70 -8.20
N VAL A 28 -4.02 8.29 -9.09
CA VAL A 28 -4.49 8.94 -10.31
C VAL A 28 -5.13 7.95 -11.30
N ALA A 29 -4.56 6.75 -11.43
CA ALA A 29 -5.16 5.71 -12.26
C ALA A 29 -6.53 5.28 -11.73
N LEU A 30 -6.68 5.18 -10.41
CA LEU A 30 -7.96 4.87 -9.77
C LEU A 30 -8.97 6.00 -9.89
N GLN A 31 -8.60 7.27 -9.66
CA GLN A 31 -9.48 8.41 -9.91
C GLN A 31 -10.00 8.38 -11.35
N THR A 32 -9.10 8.16 -12.32
CA THR A 32 -9.46 8.06 -13.74
C THR A 32 -10.42 6.90 -13.99
N ALA A 33 -10.14 5.71 -13.47
CA ALA A 33 -10.99 4.53 -13.66
C ALA A 33 -12.39 4.67 -13.00
N LEU A 34 -12.48 5.44 -11.92
CA LEU A 34 -13.71 5.78 -11.20
C LEU A 34 -14.48 6.94 -11.86
N GLY A 35 -14.02 7.46 -13.01
CA GLY A 35 -14.65 8.56 -13.71
C GLY A 35 -14.53 9.91 -13.01
N GLN A 36 -13.52 10.08 -12.17
CA GLN A 36 -13.22 11.33 -11.47
C GLN A 36 -12.07 12.07 -12.13
N ARG A 37 -12.11 13.41 -12.06
CA ARG A 37 -10.99 14.23 -12.51
C ARG A 37 -9.77 13.94 -11.64
N ALA A 38 -8.73 13.37 -12.23
CA ALA A 38 -7.52 13.05 -11.51
C ALA A 38 -6.64 14.27 -11.25
N SER A 39 -5.84 14.22 -10.19
CA SER A 39 -4.79 15.20 -9.92
C SER A 39 -3.68 15.10 -10.99
N SER A 40 -3.13 16.23 -11.40
CA SER A 40 -2.03 16.24 -12.38
C SER A 40 -0.71 15.90 -11.69
N LEU A 41 0.03 14.93 -12.22
CA LEU A 41 1.38 14.60 -11.75
C LEU A 41 2.47 15.37 -12.53
N LEU A 42 2.11 16.00 -13.64
CA LEU A 42 3.06 16.67 -14.56
C LEU A 42 3.25 18.16 -14.25
N SER A 43 2.32 18.79 -13.53
CA SER A 43 2.37 20.23 -13.21
C SER A 43 2.98 20.53 -11.85
N GLY A 44 3.66 19.53 -11.26
CA GLY A 44 4.08 19.52 -9.86
C GLY A 44 2.90 19.27 -8.92
N PHE A 45 3.17 18.56 -7.82
CA PHE A 45 2.15 18.24 -6.82
C PHE A 45 2.75 18.23 -5.40
N ARG A 46 1.89 18.42 -4.40
CA ARG A 46 2.25 18.31 -2.99
C ARG A 46 1.59 17.09 -2.37
N TYR A 47 2.38 16.27 -1.70
CA TYR A 47 1.98 15.01 -1.08
C TYR A 47 2.30 15.03 0.41
N CYS A 48 1.35 14.66 1.26
CA CYS A 48 1.55 14.54 2.71
C CYS A 48 1.22 13.11 3.18
N GLU A 49 2.17 12.45 3.85
CA GLU A 49 1.93 11.19 4.57
C GLU A 49 1.85 11.47 6.07
N LEU A 50 0.67 11.27 6.65
CA LEU A 50 0.41 11.39 8.09
C LEU A 50 0.66 10.04 8.77
N GLY A 51 1.59 10.00 9.72
CA GLY A 51 2.08 8.77 10.35
C GLY A 51 2.95 7.97 9.40
N CYS A 52 4.01 8.58 8.88
CA CYS A 52 4.88 7.96 7.89
C CYS A 52 5.75 6.81 8.42
N GLY A 53 5.74 6.56 9.74
CA GLY A 53 6.64 5.63 10.38
C GLY A 53 8.09 5.99 10.03
N GLN A 54 8.91 4.99 9.75
CA GLN A 54 10.30 5.19 9.33
C GLN A 54 10.47 5.91 7.98
N GLY A 55 9.40 6.22 7.25
CA GLY A 55 9.44 7.08 6.07
C GLY A 55 9.88 6.43 4.77
N LEU A 56 10.07 5.10 4.74
CA LEU A 56 10.54 4.40 3.55
C LEU A 56 9.59 4.57 2.36
N ASN A 57 8.28 4.51 2.59
CA ASN A 57 7.28 4.71 1.55
C ASN A 57 7.41 6.10 0.90
N SER A 58 7.35 7.17 1.70
CA SER A 58 7.59 8.54 1.22
C SER A 58 8.94 8.73 0.54
N LEU A 59 10.03 8.10 1.01
CA LEU A 59 11.35 8.18 0.35
C LEU A 59 11.33 7.59 -1.07
N LEU A 60 10.75 6.39 -1.21
CA LEU A 60 10.62 5.72 -2.50
C LEU A 60 9.77 6.54 -3.46
N LEU A 61 8.66 7.10 -2.97
CA LEU A 61 7.79 7.96 -3.79
C LEU A 61 8.49 9.28 -4.16
N ALA A 62 9.20 9.93 -3.25
CA ALA A 62 9.93 11.17 -3.53
C ALA A 62 11.06 10.97 -4.54
N ALA A 63 11.80 9.85 -4.43
CA ALA A 63 12.80 9.50 -5.42
C ALA A 63 12.18 9.25 -6.79
N SER A 64 11.06 8.52 -6.87
CA SER A 64 10.41 8.17 -8.14
C SER A 64 9.58 9.30 -8.75
N ASN A 65 9.31 10.40 -8.02
CA ASN A 65 8.49 11.52 -8.49
C ASN A 65 9.22 12.85 -8.31
N PRO A 66 10.16 13.21 -9.20
CA PRO A 66 10.97 14.42 -9.07
C PRO A 66 10.17 15.73 -9.09
N GLU A 67 9.00 15.74 -9.74
CA GLU A 67 8.08 16.89 -9.80
C GLU A 67 7.26 17.07 -8.51
N GLY A 68 7.20 16.05 -7.65
CA GLY A 68 6.42 16.07 -6.42
C GLY A 68 7.21 16.64 -5.24
N GLN A 69 6.54 17.37 -4.36
CA GLN A 69 7.04 17.81 -3.05
C GLN A 69 6.37 16.98 -1.96
N PHE A 70 7.17 16.26 -1.18
CA PHE A 70 6.71 15.30 -0.18
C PHE A 70 6.92 15.83 1.23
N VAL A 71 5.92 15.65 2.08
CA VAL A 71 5.99 15.91 3.52
C VAL A 71 5.61 14.62 4.24
N ALA A 72 6.53 14.10 5.03
CA ALA A 72 6.36 12.87 5.79
C ALA A 72 6.35 13.21 7.28
N VAL A 73 5.22 12.97 7.95
CA VAL A 73 4.99 13.39 9.34
C VAL A 73 4.89 12.17 10.24
N ASP A 74 5.62 12.17 11.35
CA ASP A 74 5.51 11.16 12.40
C ASP A 74 5.87 11.78 13.76
N PHE A 75 5.28 11.28 14.84
CA PHE A 75 5.57 11.79 16.19
C PHE A 75 6.88 11.22 16.74
N ASN A 76 7.36 10.07 16.24
CA ASN A 76 8.53 9.39 16.75
C ASN A 76 9.83 10.00 16.19
N PRO A 77 10.71 10.57 17.03
CA PRO A 77 11.96 11.18 16.57
C PRO A 77 12.91 10.19 15.88
N GLN A 78 12.89 8.90 16.26
CA GLN A 78 13.75 7.88 15.66
C GLN A 78 13.34 7.57 14.22
N HIS A 79 12.03 7.50 13.98
CA HIS A 79 11.44 7.35 12.65
C HIS A 79 11.87 8.50 11.73
N ILE A 80 11.72 9.75 12.20
CA ILE A 80 12.11 10.94 11.45
C ILE A 80 13.62 11.01 11.21
N ALA A 81 14.44 10.63 12.19
CA ALA A 81 15.89 10.57 12.03
C ALA A 81 16.31 9.55 10.94
N HIS A 82 15.65 8.39 10.89
CA HIS A 82 15.88 7.39 9.84
C HIS A 82 15.60 7.97 8.46
N GLY A 83 14.41 8.56 8.26
CA GLY A 83 13.99 9.16 6.99
C GLY A 83 14.96 10.26 6.53
N ARG A 84 15.31 11.19 7.41
CA ARG A 84 16.26 12.29 7.13
C ARG A 84 17.64 11.78 6.72
N ARG A 85 18.16 10.74 7.38
CA ARG A 85 19.47 10.14 7.06
C ARG A 85 19.47 9.56 5.65
N LEU A 86 18.45 8.80 5.28
CA LEU A 86 18.34 8.22 3.94
C LEU A 86 18.12 9.30 2.86
N ALA A 87 17.25 10.28 3.11
CA ALA A 87 17.04 11.39 2.19
C ALA A 87 18.35 12.16 1.92
N ALA A 88 19.11 12.48 2.96
CA ALA A 88 20.39 13.17 2.83
C ALA A 88 21.44 12.33 2.06
N ALA A 89 21.53 11.03 2.38
CA ALA A 89 22.47 10.12 1.70
C ALA A 89 22.10 9.90 0.22
N ALA A 90 20.81 9.89 -0.11
CA ALA A 90 20.30 9.79 -1.48
C ALA A 90 20.20 11.14 -2.20
N GLN A 91 20.55 12.25 -1.52
CA GLN A 91 20.47 13.62 -2.03
C GLN A 91 19.07 14.02 -2.51
N LEU A 92 18.02 13.54 -1.84
CA LEU A 92 16.65 13.90 -2.13
C LEU A 92 16.32 15.28 -1.55
N SER A 93 16.04 16.25 -2.42
CA SER A 93 15.71 17.63 -2.02
C SER A 93 14.20 17.92 -2.00
N ASN A 94 13.38 16.98 -2.47
CA ASN A 94 11.94 17.13 -2.62
C ASN A 94 11.12 16.40 -1.54
N ILE A 95 11.75 16.08 -0.40
CA ILE A 95 11.09 15.46 0.75
C ILE A 95 11.49 16.15 2.05
N GLU A 96 10.49 16.50 2.84
CA GLU A 96 10.64 17.03 4.20
C GLU A 96 10.11 16.01 5.21
N PHE A 97 10.88 15.79 6.27
CA PHE A 97 10.47 14.99 7.41
C PHE A 97 10.15 15.88 8.60
N VAL A 98 8.91 15.82 9.09
CA VAL A 98 8.40 16.64 10.18
C VAL A 98 8.12 15.77 11.39
N GLN A 99 8.80 16.08 12.50
CA GLN A 99 8.48 15.48 13.79
C GLN A 99 7.38 16.30 14.45
N ALA A 100 6.15 15.78 14.49
CA ALA A 100 5.03 16.45 15.13
C ALA A 100 3.95 15.44 15.55
N ASP A 101 3.25 15.76 16.64
CA ASP A 101 1.93 15.19 16.88
C ASP A 101 0.89 15.81 15.91
N LEU A 102 -0.20 15.11 15.61
CA LEU A 102 -1.17 15.60 14.60
C LEU A 102 -1.92 16.85 15.11
N THR A 103 -2.14 16.99 16.42
CA THR A 103 -2.74 18.21 16.98
C THR A 103 -1.80 19.42 16.88
N GLU A 104 -0.50 19.21 17.09
CA GLU A 104 0.54 20.24 16.93
C GLU A 104 0.71 20.61 15.45
N LEU A 105 0.71 19.62 14.55
CA LEU A 105 0.77 19.83 13.11
C LEU A 105 -0.41 20.66 12.62
N LEU A 106 -1.63 20.39 13.11
CA LEU A 106 -2.82 21.16 12.75
C LEU A 106 -2.73 22.63 13.16
N ALA A 107 -2.12 22.92 14.32
CA ALA A 107 -1.96 24.29 14.80
C ALA A 107 -0.95 25.12 13.98
N GLN A 108 -0.06 24.47 13.24
CA GLN A 108 0.95 25.13 12.41
C GLN A 108 0.35 25.61 11.09
N PRO A 109 0.68 26.84 10.62
CA PRO A 109 0.35 27.27 9.26
C PRO A 109 1.08 26.41 8.22
N GLY A 110 0.53 26.30 7.01
CA GLY A 110 1.10 25.44 5.97
C GLY A 110 0.40 25.58 4.62
N GLU A 111 1.02 25.01 3.59
CA GLU A 111 0.45 25.00 2.24
C GLU A 111 -0.57 23.87 2.07
N GLY A 112 -1.39 23.98 1.02
CA GLY A 112 -2.30 22.90 0.65
C GLY A 112 -1.60 21.72 -0.02
N TYR A 113 -2.24 20.55 -0.01
CA TYR A 113 -1.78 19.30 -0.61
C TYR A 113 -2.74 18.80 -1.68
N ASP A 114 -2.18 18.24 -2.75
CA ASP A 114 -2.93 17.52 -3.79
C ASP A 114 -3.27 16.10 -3.34
N PHE A 115 -2.40 15.52 -2.51
CA PHE A 115 -2.59 14.22 -1.88
C PHE A 115 -2.32 14.31 -0.38
N ILE A 116 -3.28 13.85 0.42
CA ILE A 116 -3.06 13.55 1.84
C ILE A 116 -3.29 12.05 1.99
N VAL A 117 -2.34 11.35 2.60
CA VAL A 117 -2.50 9.93 2.91
C VAL A 117 -2.33 9.70 4.39
N ALA A 118 -3.16 8.81 4.95
CA ALA A 118 -3.06 8.38 6.34
C ALA A 118 -3.41 6.89 6.37
N HIS A 119 -2.41 6.03 6.46
CA HIS A 119 -2.57 4.59 6.44
C HIS A 119 -2.00 3.98 7.72
N GLY A 120 -2.79 3.18 8.44
CA GLY A 120 -2.35 2.56 9.70
C GLY A 120 -2.36 3.53 10.88
N VAL A 121 -3.13 4.61 10.81
CA VAL A 121 -3.20 5.64 11.87
C VAL A 121 -4.61 5.82 12.42
N TYR A 122 -5.61 5.99 11.54
CA TYR A 122 -6.93 6.50 11.93
C TYR A 122 -7.63 5.66 13.01
N SER A 123 -7.53 4.33 12.94
CA SER A 123 -8.14 3.41 13.91
C SER A 123 -7.32 3.12 15.17
N TRP A 124 -6.11 3.66 15.29
CA TRP A 124 -5.19 3.40 16.41
C TRP A 124 -4.97 4.61 17.30
N VAL A 125 -5.43 5.79 16.88
CA VAL A 125 -5.20 7.06 17.58
C VAL A 125 -6.42 7.55 18.35
N ALA A 126 -6.18 8.38 19.36
CA ALA A 126 -7.21 8.98 20.19
C ALA A 126 -8.24 9.80 19.37
N PRO A 127 -9.47 9.99 19.87
CA PRO A 127 -10.47 10.83 19.20
C PRO A 127 -9.99 12.25 18.86
N ALA A 128 -9.16 12.86 19.71
CA ALA A 128 -8.57 14.17 19.46
C ALA A 128 -7.61 14.15 18.24
N GLN A 129 -6.84 13.09 18.07
CA GLN A 129 -5.94 12.91 16.93
C GLN A 129 -6.73 12.66 15.64
N ARG A 130 -7.82 11.88 15.69
CA ARG A 130 -8.74 11.73 14.54
C ARG A 130 -9.37 13.07 14.15
N ALA A 131 -9.79 13.86 15.14
CA ALA A 131 -10.29 15.22 14.91
C ALA A 131 -9.20 16.12 14.29
N ALA A 132 -7.94 15.97 14.70
CA ALA A 132 -6.83 16.69 14.11
C ALA A 132 -6.58 16.31 12.65
N ILE A 133 -6.66 15.02 12.29
CA ILE A 133 -6.58 14.54 10.89
C ILE A 133 -7.69 15.18 10.06
N ARG A 134 -8.93 15.17 10.56
CA ARG A 134 -10.07 15.81 9.88
C ARG A 134 -9.86 17.31 9.69
N GLY A 135 -9.43 18.02 10.74
CA GLY A 135 -9.12 19.45 10.66
C GLY A 135 -7.98 19.74 9.68
N PHE A 136 -6.96 18.87 9.62
CA PHE A 136 -5.86 19.01 8.68
C PHE A 136 -6.35 18.82 7.24
N VAL A 137 -7.19 17.83 6.98
CA VAL A 137 -7.83 17.62 5.67
C VAL A 137 -8.72 18.80 5.29
N GLU A 138 -9.51 19.32 6.23
CA GLU A 138 -10.35 20.52 6.03
C GLU A 138 -9.52 21.74 5.60
N GLN A 139 -8.43 22.02 6.32
CA GLN A 139 -7.61 23.22 6.10
C GLN A 139 -6.60 23.09 4.97
N ARG A 140 -6.11 21.88 4.69
CA ARG A 140 -4.93 21.65 3.83
C ARG A 140 -5.21 20.81 2.60
N LEU A 141 -6.35 20.12 2.46
CA LEU A 141 -6.64 19.44 1.19
C LEU A 141 -7.10 20.47 0.15
N LYS A 142 -6.33 20.60 -0.95
CA LYS A 142 -6.67 21.51 -2.05
C LYS A 142 -8.02 21.16 -2.69
N ALA A 143 -8.59 22.09 -3.43
CA ALA A 143 -9.68 21.78 -4.36
C ALA A 143 -9.22 20.66 -5.32
N ASN A 144 -10.10 19.69 -5.62
CA ASN A 144 -9.77 18.47 -6.37
C ASN A 144 -8.72 17.55 -5.70
N GLY A 145 -8.22 17.90 -4.51
CA GLY A 145 -7.27 17.07 -3.77
C GLY A 145 -7.88 15.75 -3.32
N LEU A 146 -7.01 14.75 -3.18
CA LEU A 146 -7.39 13.39 -2.80
C LEU A 146 -6.86 13.05 -1.40
N LEU A 147 -7.73 12.54 -0.55
CA LEU A 147 -7.39 11.87 0.70
C LEU A 147 -7.44 10.35 0.48
N CYS A 148 -6.35 9.64 0.79
CA CYS A 148 -6.35 8.19 0.94
C CYS A 148 -6.31 7.83 2.43
N LEU A 149 -7.37 7.22 2.95
CA LEU A 149 -7.54 6.92 4.36
C LEU A 149 -7.62 5.42 4.61
N GLY A 150 -6.59 4.87 5.24
CA GLY A 150 -6.53 3.49 5.71
C GLY A 150 -7.03 3.34 7.15
N TYR A 151 -8.00 2.46 7.39
CA TYR A 151 -8.55 2.23 8.72
C TYR A 151 -9.18 0.83 8.88
N MET A 152 -9.21 0.34 10.12
CA MET A 152 -9.90 -0.89 10.49
C MET A 152 -11.40 -0.65 10.51
N CYS A 153 -12.18 -1.56 9.96
CA CYS A 153 -13.63 -1.37 9.86
C CYS A 153 -14.45 -2.52 10.42
N GLN A 154 -15.70 -2.21 10.74
CA GLN A 154 -16.73 -3.20 11.00
C GLN A 154 -17.35 -3.68 9.68
N PRO A 155 -17.88 -4.92 9.60
CA PRO A 155 -17.99 -5.90 10.67
C PRO A 155 -16.73 -6.76 10.89
N GLY A 156 -15.81 -6.85 9.93
CA GLY A 156 -14.77 -7.88 9.89
C GLY A 156 -13.76 -7.85 11.03
N MET A 157 -13.50 -6.68 11.62
CA MET A 157 -12.65 -6.55 12.81
C MET A 157 -13.43 -6.60 14.14
N ALA A 158 -14.76 -6.60 14.12
CA ALA A 158 -15.57 -6.57 15.35
C ALA A 158 -15.30 -7.78 16.27
N PRO A 159 -15.16 -9.03 15.76
CA PRO A 159 -14.83 -10.16 16.62
C PRO A 159 -13.47 -10.00 17.32
N LEU A 160 -12.46 -9.43 16.63
CA LEU A 160 -11.12 -9.25 17.18
C LEU A 160 -11.09 -8.15 18.27
N ALA A 161 -11.98 -7.16 18.21
CA ALA A 161 -12.04 -6.06 19.18
C ALA A 161 -12.17 -6.53 20.63
N ALA A 162 -12.95 -7.58 20.87
CA ALA A 162 -13.11 -8.15 22.21
C ALA A 162 -11.82 -8.81 22.72
N ALA A 163 -11.15 -9.60 21.88
CA ALA A 163 -9.87 -10.21 22.22
C ALA A 163 -8.76 -9.17 22.40
N GLN A 164 -8.67 -8.17 21.52
CA GLN A 164 -7.70 -7.09 21.65
C GLN A 164 -7.90 -6.31 22.95
N ARG A 165 -9.16 -6.01 23.32
CA ARG A 165 -9.45 -5.32 24.58
C ARG A 165 -8.98 -6.12 25.79
N PHE A 166 -9.21 -7.44 25.79
CA PHE A 166 -8.68 -8.33 26.81
C PHE A 166 -7.15 -8.31 26.83
N ILE A 167 -6.50 -8.42 25.67
CA ILE A 167 -5.03 -8.40 25.57
C ILE A 167 -4.46 -7.12 26.17
N TRP A 168 -5.01 -5.96 25.79
CA TRP A 168 -4.60 -4.67 26.31
C TRP A 168 -4.79 -4.62 27.84
N GLN A 169 -5.99 -4.97 28.35
CA GLN A 169 -6.26 -4.96 29.80
C GLN A 169 -5.34 -5.91 30.58
N HIS A 170 -5.09 -7.11 30.06
CA HIS A 170 -4.18 -8.07 30.66
C HIS A 170 -2.75 -7.53 30.70
N ALA A 171 -2.29 -6.94 29.60
CA ALA A 171 -0.97 -6.33 29.51
C ALA A 171 -0.79 -5.18 30.51
N GLN A 172 -1.82 -4.38 30.81
CA GLN A 172 -1.73 -3.32 31.83
C GLN A 172 -1.47 -3.85 33.25
N HIS A 173 -1.83 -5.11 33.51
CA HIS A 173 -1.63 -5.78 34.82
C HIS A 173 -0.45 -6.75 34.81
N SER A 174 0.28 -6.85 33.69
CA SER A 174 1.42 -7.75 33.54
C SER A 174 2.74 -7.00 33.73
N GLU A 175 3.71 -7.64 34.37
CA GLU A 175 5.08 -7.13 34.46
C GLU A 175 5.91 -7.50 33.21
N GLY A 176 7.02 -6.81 32.99
CA GLY A 176 7.96 -7.09 31.89
C GLY A 176 7.86 -6.13 30.70
N SER A 177 8.66 -6.42 29.66
CA SER A 177 8.70 -5.65 28.41
C SER A 177 7.39 -5.80 27.61
N PRO A 178 7.05 -4.87 26.69
CA PRO A 178 5.82 -4.99 25.90
C PRO A 178 5.65 -6.34 25.18
N PRO A 179 6.69 -6.93 24.55
CA PRO A 179 6.62 -8.28 23.98
C PRO A 179 6.27 -9.37 25.01
N GLN A 180 6.83 -9.30 26.22
CA GLN A 180 6.54 -10.25 27.30
C GLN A 180 5.08 -10.11 27.77
N ARG A 181 4.58 -8.87 27.88
CA ARG A 181 3.19 -8.61 28.28
C ARG A 181 2.18 -9.10 27.23
N VAL A 182 2.47 -8.92 25.94
CA VAL A 182 1.65 -9.52 24.87
C VAL A 182 1.68 -11.03 24.92
N ARG A 183 2.86 -11.64 25.07
CA ARG A 183 2.96 -13.11 25.19
C ARG A 183 2.09 -13.62 26.33
N ALA A 184 2.21 -13.03 27.51
CA ALA A 184 1.41 -13.42 28.67
C ALA A 184 -0.11 -13.29 28.41
N ALA A 185 -0.53 -12.22 27.74
CA ALA A 185 -1.94 -12.01 27.38
C ALA A 185 -2.45 -13.02 26.35
N LEU A 186 -1.64 -13.37 25.35
CA LEU A 186 -1.96 -14.40 24.36
C LEU A 186 -2.04 -15.79 25.01
N ASP A 187 -1.14 -16.11 25.93
CA ASP A 187 -1.16 -17.37 26.68
C ASP A 187 -2.42 -17.47 27.55
N ALA A 188 -2.85 -16.36 28.16
CA ALA A 188 -4.11 -16.30 28.91
C ALA A 188 -5.35 -16.51 28.02
N LEU A 189 -5.38 -15.93 26.82
CA LEU A 189 -6.43 -16.20 25.83
C LEU A 189 -6.42 -17.66 25.37
N GLN A 190 -5.24 -18.24 25.17
CA GLN A 190 -5.09 -19.65 24.80
C GLN A 190 -5.60 -20.57 25.91
N ALA A 191 -5.37 -20.24 27.18
CA ALA A 191 -5.94 -20.97 28.30
C ALA A 191 -7.47 -20.91 28.32
N LEU A 192 -8.07 -19.74 28.05
CA LEU A 192 -9.52 -19.59 27.89
C LEU A 192 -10.05 -20.43 26.72
N GLN A 193 -9.33 -20.45 25.59
CA GLN A 193 -9.67 -21.29 24.44
C GLN A 193 -9.68 -22.78 24.81
N GLN A 194 -8.63 -23.26 25.48
CA GLN A 194 -8.52 -24.66 25.93
C GLN A 194 -9.60 -25.02 26.96
N GLY A 195 -10.02 -24.06 27.78
CA GLY A 195 -11.13 -24.19 28.72
C GLY A 195 -12.52 -24.15 28.09
N GLY A 196 -12.64 -24.01 26.76
CA GLY A 196 -13.93 -23.99 26.07
C GLY A 196 -14.69 -22.67 26.21
N ALA A 197 -13.99 -21.53 26.35
CA ALA A 197 -14.64 -20.23 26.45
C ALA A 197 -15.55 -19.96 25.24
N GLY A 198 -16.79 -19.52 25.52
CA GLY A 198 -17.84 -19.33 24.51
C GLY A 198 -17.45 -18.44 23.33
N TYR A 199 -16.56 -17.46 23.54
CA TYR A 199 -15.98 -16.65 22.47
C TYR A 199 -15.35 -17.49 21.35
N PHE A 200 -14.54 -18.50 21.70
CA PHE A 200 -13.87 -19.36 20.73
C PHE A 200 -14.77 -20.49 20.21
N VAL A 201 -15.79 -20.88 20.97
CA VAL A 201 -16.81 -21.84 20.53
C VAL A 201 -17.66 -21.23 19.41
N GLU A 202 -18.11 -19.99 19.58
CA GLU A 202 -18.92 -19.28 18.59
C GLU A 202 -18.09 -18.67 17.45
N GLN A 203 -16.78 -18.44 17.66
CA GLN A 203 -15.85 -17.85 16.68
C GLN A 203 -14.56 -18.68 16.53
N PRO A 204 -14.63 -19.91 16.01
CA PRO A 204 -13.47 -20.80 15.91
C PRO A 204 -12.34 -20.25 15.03
N GLU A 205 -12.68 -19.42 14.03
CA GLU A 205 -11.67 -18.76 13.18
C GLU A 205 -10.79 -17.77 13.96
N MET A 206 -11.28 -17.23 15.08
CA MET A 206 -10.48 -16.33 15.90
C MET A 206 -9.31 -17.03 16.56
N ALA A 207 -9.50 -18.29 17.00
CA ALA A 207 -8.40 -19.08 17.52
C ALA A 207 -7.29 -19.26 16.47
N ARG A 208 -7.67 -19.51 15.22
CA ARG A 208 -6.72 -19.61 14.10
C ARG A 208 -6.07 -18.26 13.77
N LEU A 209 -6.81 -17.17 13.88
CA LEU A 209 -6.26 -15.83 13.67
C LEU A 209 -5.18 -15.52 14.72
N LEU A 210 -5.49 -15.67 16.01
CA LEU A 210 -4.55 -15.41 17.11
C LEU A 210 -3.32 -16.33 17.05
N ALA A 211 -3.51 -17.61 16.70
CA ALA A 211 -2.41 -18.55 16.51
C ALA A 211 -1.45 -18.10 15.39
N ARG A 212 -2.00 -17.70 14.23
CA ARG A 212 -1.21 -17.16 13.12
C ARG A 212 -0.53 -15.84 13.47
N SER A 213 -1.22 -14.96 14.20
CA SER A 213 -0.63 -13.69 14.65
C SER A 213 0.61 -13.93 15.52
N ALA A 214 0.63 -14.96 16.36
CA ALA A 214 1.78 -15.31 17.18
C ALA A 214 3.06 -15.64 16.37
N GLU A 215 2.94 -15.93 15.07
CA GLU A 215 4.05 -16.20 14.14
C GLU A 215 4.70 -14.90 13.61
N GLN A 216 4.01 -13.76 13.69
CA GLN A 216 4.47 -12.47 13.14
C GLN A 216 5.52 -11.74 14.01
N GLY A 217 5.99 -12.38 15.08
CA GLY A 217 6.93 -11.79 16.04
C GLY A 217 6.24 -10.95 17.12
N LEU A 218 6.72 -11.07 18.36
CA LEU A 218 6.08 -10.43 19.51
C LEU A 218 6.21 -8.91 19.51
N ASP A 219 7.26 -8.36 18.90
CA ASP A 219 7.44 -6.90 18.81
C ASP A 219 6.36 -6.26 17.93
N TYR A 220 6.08 -6.87 16.77
CA TYR A 220 5.01 -6.43 15.88
C TYR A 220 3.64 -6.51 16.57
N LEU A 221 3.34 -7.64 17.23
CA LEU A 221 2.06 -7.79 17.94
C LEU A 221 1.92 -6.84 19.11
N ALA A 222 3.00 -6.52 19.82
CA ALA A 222 2.97 -5.52 20.87
C ALA A 222 2.61 -4.15 20.31
N HIS A 223 3.21 -3.76 19.19
CA HIS A 223 2.88 -2.52 18.53
C HIS A 223 1.41 -2.46 18.07
N GLU A 224 0.90 -3.52 17.44
CA GLU A 224 -0.47 -3.56 16.93
C GLU A 224 -1.54 -3.68 18.02
N LEU A 225 -1.33 -4.55 19.02
CA LEU A 225 -2.38 -4.96 19.96
C LEU A 225 -2.36 -4.23 21.29
N LEU A 226 -1.24 -3.60 21.67
CA LEU A 226 -1.18 -2.84 22.92
C LEU A 226 -1.51 -1.35 22.74
N CYS A 227 -2.16 -0.99 21.63
CA CYS A 227 -2.73 0.35 21.45
C CYS A 227 -3.96 0.55 22.35
N GLU A 228 -3.99 1.64 23.12
CA GLU A 228 -5.15 2.00 23.95
C GLU A 228 -6.38 2.35 23.12
N HIS A 229 -6.18 3.06 22.01
CA HIS A 229 -7.24 3.57 21.15
C HIS A 229 -7.43 2.73 19.88
N TRP A 230 -7.48 1.40 20.05
CA TRP A 230 -7.75 0.43 18.99
C TRP A 230 -9.26 0.33 18.71
N GLN A 231 -9.72 0.84 17.55
CA GLN A 231 -11.14 0.92 17.25
C GLN A 231 -11.47 0.65 15.77
N PRO A 232 -12.19 -0.45 15.47
CA PRO A 232 -12.85 -0.65 14.18
C PRO A 232 -14.03 0.30 13.99
N LEU A 233 -14.04 1.01 12.87
CA LEU A 233 -15.02 2.08 12.59
C LEU A 233 -16.06 1.63 11.55
N PRO A 234 -17.34 1.99 11.71
CA PRO A 234 -18.34 1.83 10.65
C PRO A 234 -18.06 2.78 9.49
N VAL A 235 -18.15 2.29 8.24
CA VAL A 235 -17.90 3.10 7.04
C VAL A 235 -18.83 4.32 6.94
N ALA A 236 -20.12 4.15 7.28
CA ALA A 236 -21.09 5.24 7.22
C ALA A 236 -20.71 6.44 8.10
N ASP A 237 -20.16 6.18 9.29
CA ASP A 237 -19.73 7.24 10.21
C ASP A 237 -18.53 8.00 9.63
N VAL A 238 -17.53 7.27 9.13
CA VAL A 238 -16.33 7.86 8.51
C VAL A 238 -16.73 8.67 7.27
N MET A 239 -17.58 8.12 6.40
CA MET A 239 -18.11 8.82 5.24
C MET A 239 -18.83 10.11 5.62
N ALA A 240 -19.68 10.09 6.64
CA ALA A 240 -20.41 11.26 7.11
C ALA A 240 -19.47 12.34 7.67
N GLU A 241 -18.44 11.94 8.43
CA GLU A 241 -17.42 12.83 8.95
C GLU A 241 -16.71 13.58 7.80
N PHE A 242 -16.23 12.89 6.77
CA PHE A 242 -15.52 13.53 5.65
C PHE A 242 -16.46 14.28 4.70
N ALA A 243 -17.70 13.81 4.51
CA ALA A 243 -18.72 14.53 3.76
C ALA A 243 -19.01 15.90 4.37
N SER A 244 -19.05 16.00 5.70
CA SER A 244 -19.24 17.29 6.40
C SER A 244 -18.14 18.31 6.12
N LEU A 245 -16.95 17.84 5.75
CA LEU A 245 -15.83 18.70 5.37
C LEU A 245 -15.93 19.13 3.90
N GLY A 246 -16.78 18.50 3.08
CA GLY A 246 -16.84 18.67 1.63
C GLY A 246 -15.98 17.67 0.84
N CYS A 247 -15.62 16.53 1.46
CA CYS A 247 -14.94 15.42 0.81
C CYS A 247 -15.92 14.27 0.55
N GLN A 248 -15.99 13.76 -0.68
CA GLN A 248 -16.86 12.64 -1.03
C GLN A 248 -16.06 11.36 -1.24
N LEU A 249 -16.58 10.23 -0.76
CA LEU A 249 -16.00 8.92 -1.06
C LEU A 249 -16.19 8.64 -2.56
N ILE A 250 -15.09 8.41 -3.27
CA ILE A 250 -15.11 8.06 -4.70
C ILE A 250 -14.87 6.56 -4.95
N GLY A 251 -14.27 5.85 -3.99
CA GLY A 251 -13.96 4.43 -4.09
C GLY A 251 -12.89 4.01 -3.08
N SER A 252 -12.23 2.88 -3.37
CA SER A 252 -11.14 2.30 -2.60
C SER A 252 -9.82 2.37 -3.37
N ALA A 253 -8.72 2.54 -2.65
CA ALA A 253 -7.35 2.39 -3.14
C ALA A 253 -7.02 0.92 -3.47
N ILE A 254 -7.88 -0.03 -3.11
CA ILE A 254 -7.80 -1.43 -3.51
C ILE A 254 -8.67 -1.63 -4.77
N PRO A 255 -8.08 -1.78 -5.97
CA PRO A 255 -8.82 -1.71 -7.23
C PRO A 255 -9.96 -2.75 -7.34
N LEU A 256 -9.73 -3.97 -6.83
CA LEU A 256 -10.76 -5.03 -6.82
C LEU A 256 -12.02 -4.59 -6.07
N GLU A 257 -11.89 -3.82 -5.00
CA GLU A 257 -13.01 -3.41 -4.14
C GLU A 257 -13.97 -2.42 -4.83
N ASN A 258 -13.53 -1.79 -5.92
CA ASN A 258 -14.31 -0.88 -6.76
C ASN A 258 -15.20 -1.62 -7.78
N ILE A 259 -14.95 -2.91 -8.01
CA ILE A 259 -15.70 -3.71 -8.97
C ILE A 259 -16.65 -4.62 -8.18
N ASP A 260 -17.86 -4.12 -7.91
CA ASP A 260 -18.85 -4.80 -7.07
C ASP A 260 -19.11 -6.26 -7.53
N ALA A 261 -19.22 -6.49 -8.84
CA ALA A 261 -19.46 -7.81 -9.42
C ALA A 261 -18.35 -8.85 -9.15
N LEU A 262 -17.15 -8.39 -8.76
CA LEU A 262 -15.98 -9.23 -8.51
C LEU A 262 -15.55 -9.25 -7.03
N SER A 263 -16.10 -8.35 -6.21
CA SER A 263 -15.72 -8.17 -4.81
C SER A 263 -16.86 -8.45 -3.82
N LEU A 264 -18.09 -8.67 -4.32
CA LEU A 264 -19.25 -9.01 -3.51
C LEU A 264 -19.84 -10.37 -3.94
N PRO A 265 -20.42 -11.14 -2.99
CA PRO A 265 -21.18 -12.33 -3.33
C PRO A 265 -22.31 -12.01 -4.33
N GLY A 266 -22.36 -12.74 -5.44
CA GLY A 266 -23.28 -12.43 -6.55
C GLY A 266 -24.76 -12.40 -6.17
N ASN A 267 -25.16 -13.24 -5.20
CA ASN A 267 -26.52 -13.28 -4.66
C ASN A 267 -26.92 -12.04 -3.84
N CYS A 268 -25.95 -11.23 -3.38
CA CYS A 268 -26.20 -9.99 -2.65
C CYS A 268 -26.32 -8.77 -3.57
N LEU A 269 -25.83 -8.85 -4.82
CA LEU A 269 -25.68 -7.68 -5.71
C LEU A 269 -27.00 -6.93 -5.94
N ALA A 270 -28.09 -7.64 -6.28
CA ALA A 270 -29.37 -7.02 -6.56
C ALA A 270 -29.94 -6.27 -5.33
N ALA A 271 -29.77 -6.84 -4.13
CA ALA A 271 -30.21 -6.23 -2.89
C ALA A 271 -29.40 -4.95 -2.58
N ILE A 272 -28.08 -5.00 -2.77
CA ILE A 272 -27.19 -3.85 -2.53
C ILE A 272 -27.44 -2.74 -3.56
N GLN A 273 -27.59 -3.08 -4.84
CA GLN A 273 -27.86 -2.11 -5.91
C GLN A 273 -29.21 -1.41 -5.74
N GLY A 274 -30.18 -2.06 -5.10
CA GLY A 274 -31.48 -1.46 -4.78
C GLY A 274 -31.44 -0.39 -3.68
N LEU A 275 -30.34 -0.29 -2.91
CA LEU A 275 -30.18 0.71 -1.85
C LEU A 275 -29.84 2.08 -2.47
N THR A 276 -30.65 3.10 -2.22
CA THR A 276 -30.46 4.45 -2.78
C THR A 276 -29.53 5.33 -1.95
N ASP A 277 -29.53 5.18 -0.62
CA ASP A 277 -28.63 5.89 0.28
C ASP A 277 -27.19 5.35 0.13
N PRO A 278 -26.21 6.20 -0.26
CA PRO A 278 -24.82 5.78 -0.42
C PRO A 278 -24.19 5.25 0.88
N LEU A 279 -24.54 5.80 2.06
CA LEU A 279 -23.99 5.35 3.35
C LEU A 279 -24.46 3.93 3.66
N LEU A 280 -25.76 3.68 3.46
CA LEU A 280 -26.35 2.35 3.64
C LEU A 280 -25.81 1.36 2.61
N ARG A 281 -25.60 1.78 1.36
CA ARG A 281 -25.04 0.93 0.31
C ARG A 281 -23.63 0.47 0.66
N GLU A 282 -22.74 1.37 1.06
CA GLU A 282 -21.37 1.01 1.44
C GLU A 282 -21.34 0.16 2.72
N THR A 283 -22.23 0.42 3.69
CA THR A 283 -22.40 -0.44 4.86
C THR A 283 -22.83 -1.86 4.47
N ALA A 284 -23.76 -1.99 3.51
CA ALA A 284 -24.18 -3.30 3.01
C ALA A 284 -23.07 -4.02 2.24
N LYS A 285 -22.21 -3.30 1.53
CA LYS A 285 -21.02 -3.88 0.88
C LYS A 285 -20.05 -4.44 1.92
N ASP A 286 -19.77 -3.69 2.99
CA ASP A 286 -18.89 -4.14 4.08
C ASP A 286 -19.42 -5.40 4.76
N LEU A 287 -20.73 -5.47 4.99
CA LEU A 287 -21.39 -6.69 5.48
C LEU A 287 -21.22 -7.87 4.51
N ALA A 288 -21.48 -7.65 3.23
CA ALA A 288 -21.49 -8.71 2.21
C ALA A 288 -20.11 -9.33 1.98
N ARG A 289 -19.01 -8.56 2.11
CA ARG A 289 -17.63 -9.08 1.98
C ARG A 289 -16.94 -9.33 3.32
N ASN A 290 -17.64 -9.12 4.45
CA ASN A 290 -17.09 -9.13 5.80
C ASN A 290 -15.81 -8.27 5.93
N GLN A 291 -15.90 -7.01 5.49
CA GLN A 291 -14.76 -6.11 5.37
C GLN A 291 -14.14 -5.83 6.74
N ALA A 292 -12.80 -5.95 6.81
CA ALA A 292 -12.05 -5.80 8.05
C ALA A 292 -11.08 -4.60 8.03
N GLN A 293 -10.63 -4.18 6.85
CA GLN A 293 -9.72 -3.05 6.64
C GLN A 293 -10.18 -2.31 5.40
N ARG A 294 -10.21 -0.97 5.42
CA ARG A 294 -10.54 -0.14 4.25
C ARG A 294 -9.37 0.78 3.92
N SER A 295 -9.25 1.11 2.65
CA SER A 295 -8.34 2.13 2.12
C SER A 295 -9.16 3.07 1.25
N ASP A 296 -9.92 3.95 1.87
CA ASP A 296 -10.90 4.78 1.20
C ASP A 296 -10.25 5.96 0.47
N LEU A 297 -10.79 6.29 -0.70
CA LEU A 297 -10.42 7.47 -1.48
C LEU A 297 -11.52 8.52 -1.34
N TYR A 298 -11.18 9.65 -0.75
CA TYR A 298 -12.05 10.80 -0.59
C TYR A 298 -11.55 11.97 -1.44
N GLN A 299 -12.41 12.58 -2.25
CA GLN A 299 -12.04 13.71 -3.10
C GLN A 299 -12.76 14.99 -2.70
N ARG A 300 -12.03 16.13 -2.71
CA ARG A 300 -12.58 17.45 -2.40
C ARG A 300 -13.45 17.98 -3.54
N GLY A 301 -14.72 18.22 -3.24
CA GLY A 301 -15.71 18.73 -4.19
C GLY A 301 -16.17 17.70 -5.21
N ASP A 302 -17.17 18.07 -6.02
CA ASP A 302 -17.65 17.22 -7.11
C ASP A 302 -16.70 17.35 -8.32
N GLN A 303 -16.09 16.23 -8.69
CA GLN A 303 -15.09 16.13 -9.74
C GLN A 303 -15.47 15.08 -10.79
N ALA A 304 -16.75 14.70 -10.84
CA ALA A 304 -17.24 13.71 -11.79
C ALA A 304 -17.02 14.18 -13.23
N LEU A 305 -16.43 13.31 -14.05
CA LEU A 305 -16.21 13.55 -15.46
C LEU A 305 -17.47 13.23 -16.26
N SER A 306 -17.70 14.00 -17.33
CA SER A 306 -18.64 13.57 -18.38
C SER A 306 -18.18 12.26 -19.02
N ALA A 307 -19.09 11.47 -19.60
CA ALA A 307 -18.74 10.22 -20.27
C ALA A 307 -17.63 10.39 -21.33
N MET A 308 -17.68 11.48 -22.11
CA MET A 308 -16.66 11.79 -23.12
C MET A 308 -15.31 12.14 -22.49
N ALA A 309 -15.31 12.94 -21.41
CA ALA A 309 -14.07 13.31 -20.72
C ALA A 309 -13.44 12.10 -20.01
N HIS A 310 -14.25 11.23 -19.40
CA HIS A 310 -13.80 9.98 -18.79
C HIS A 310 -13.18 9.05 -19.85
N GLN A 311 -13.84 8.89 -21.00
CA GLN A 311 -13.28 8.10 -22.11
C GLN A 311 -11.92 8.65 -22.58
N HIS A 312 -11.78 9.97 -22.72
CA HIS A 312 -10.51 10.59 -23.09
C HIS A 312 -9.43 10.30 -22.04
N ALA A 313 -9.74 10.50 -20.76
CA ALA A 313 -8.79 10.28 -19.67
C ALA A 313 -8.33 8.81 -19.60
N LEU A 314 -9.22 7.84 -19.85
CA LEU A 314 -8.85 6.43 -19.98
C LEU A 314 -7.86 6.21 -21.13
N LEU A 315 -8.15 6.77 -22.32
CA LEU A 315 -7.34 6.60 -23.52
C LEU A 315 -5.90 7.12 -23.36
N ASP A 316 -5.72 8.18 -22.56
CA ASP A 316 -4.42 8.80 -22.28
C ASP A 316 -3.57 8.01 -21.26
N SER A 317 -4.16 7.06 -20.54
CA SER A 317 -3.42 6.23 -19.58
C SER A 317 -2.48 5.26 -20.28
N CYS A 318 -1.31 5.00 -19.67
CA CYS A 318 -0.33 4.02 -20.14
C CYS A 318 0.03 3.05 -19.03
N TRP A 319 0.30 1.81 -19.43
CA TRP A 319 0.42 0.66 -18.55
C TRP A 319 1.65 -0.15 -18.93
N ALA A 320 2.37 -0.64 -17.93
CA ALA A 320 3.48 -1.56 -18.10
C ALA A 320 3.21 -2.89 -17.40
N LEU A 321 3.79 -3.96 -17.95
CA LEU A 321 3.85 -5.26 -17.30
C LEU A 321 4.93 -5.27 -16.21
N LEU A 322 4.62 -5.88 -15.08
CA LEU A 322 5.57 -6.11 -13.98
C LEU A 322 6.20 -7.51 -14.11
N ALA A 323 7.40 -7.70 -13.55
CA ALA A 323 8.12 -8.97 -13.58
C ALA A 323 7.36 -10.14 -12.90
N SER A 324 6.46 -9.82 -11.98
CA SER A 324 5.56 -10.76 -11.30
C SER A 324 4.39 -11.25 -12.16
N ALA A 325 4.18 -10.68 -13.36
CA ALA A 325 3.10 -11.08 -14.23
C ALA A 325 3.24 -12.54 -14.69
N PRO A 326 2.13 -13.29 -14.78
CA PRO A 326 2.15 -14.64 -15.33
C PRO A 326 2.43 -14.61 -16.84
N ALA A 327 2.81 -15.76 -17.39
CA ALA A 327 2.86 -15.94 -18.84
C ALA A 327 1.48 -15.67 -19.46
N PRO A 328 1.41 -15.18 -20.71
CA PRO A 328 0.13 -14.87 -21.32
C PRO A 328 -0.81 -16.08 -21.42
N GLY A 329 -2.03 -15.92 -20.90
CA GLY A 329 -3.03 -16.98 -20.83
C GLY A 329 -4.23 -16.57 -19.97
N ALA A 330 -4.96 -17.56 -19.47
CA ALA A 330 -5.93 -17.36 -18.39
C ALA A 330 -5.21 -16.97 -17.09
N VAL A 331 -5.86 -16.15 -16.27
CA VAL A 331 -5.29 -15.65 -15.02
C VAL A 331 -6.23 -15.96 -13.88
N GLU A 332 -5.71 -16.54 -12.80
CA GLU A 332 -6.46 -16.79 -11.58
C GLU A 332 -6.23 -15.66 -10.58
N PHE A 333 -7.31 -15.10 -10.04
CA PHE A 333 -7.30 -14.03 -9.04
C PHE A 333 -7.85 -14.56 -7.72
N SER A 334 -7.04 -14.55 -6.67
CA SER A 334 -7.46 -15.03 -5.33
C SER A 334 -8.18 -13.92 -4.55
N THR A 335 -9.50 -13.87 -4.63
CA THR A 335 -10.30 -12.82 -3.96
C THR A 335 -10.81 -13.27 -2.59
N ARG A 336 -11.30 -12.31 -1.78
CA ARG A 336 -11.93 -12.60 -0.48
C ARG A 336 -13.19 -13.46 -0.57
N ILE A 337 -13.88 -13.42 -1.72
CA ILE A 337 -15.11 -14.19 -1.96
C ILE A 337 -14.85 -15.50 -2.74
N GLY A 338 -13.58 -15.87 -2.94
CA GLY A 338 -13.16 -17.07 -3.65
C GLY A 338 -12.23 -16.79 -4.82
N SER A 339 -11.81 -17.84 -5.52
CA SER A 339 -11.01 -17.73 -6.74
C SER A 339 -11.86 -17.22 -7.90
N LEU A 340 -11.36 -16.20 -8.60
CA LEU A 340 -11.94 -15.64 -9.82
C LEU A 340 -11.06 -16.02 -11.01
N GLN A 341 -11.67 -16.61 -12.03
CA GLN A 341 -11.00 -17.01 -13.26
C GLN A 341 -11.13 -15.92 -14.32
N GLY A 342 -10.03 -15.29 -14.68
CA GLY A 342 -9.90 -14.37 -15.81
C GLY A 342 -9.74 -15.15 -17.11
N GLY A 343 -10.71 -15.03 -18.01
CA GLY A 343 -10.73 -15.76 -19.27
C GLY A 343 -9.56 -15.42 -20.21
N ALA A 344 -9.02 -16.45 -20.87
CA ALA A 344 -7.86 -16.31 -21.75
C ALA A 344 -8.15 -15.37 -22.94
N GLU A 345 -9.40 -15.26 -23.36
CA GLU A 345 -9.85 -14.37 -24.44
C GLU A 345 -9.55 -12.88 -24.17
N LEU A 346 -9.49 -12.47 -22.91
CA LEU A 346 -9.17 -11.09 -22.50
C LEU A 346 -7.71 -10.98 -22.06
N TYR A 347 -7.28 -11.86 -21.16
CA TYR A 347 -6.00 -11.70 -20.47
C TYR A 347 -4.80 -12.15 -21.32
N GLN A 348 -4.95 -13.14 -22.20
CA GLN A 348 -3.85 -13.55 -23.07
C GLN A 348 -3.40 -12.41 -24.01
N PRO A 349 -4.29 -11.81 -24.84
CA PRO A 349 -3.88 -10.71 -25.72
C PRO A 349 -3.45 -9.45 -24.94
N LEU A 350 -3.99 -9.23 -23.74
CA LEU A 350 -3.59 -8.11 -22.87
C LEU A 350 -2.17 -8.29 -22.31
N LEU A 351 -1.85 -9.47 -21.77
CA LEU A 351 -0.52 -9.78 -21.24
C LEU A 351 0.53 -9.85 -22.36
N GLN A 352 0.17 -10.37 -23.55
CA GLN A 352 1.06 -10.32 -24.73
C GLN A 352 1.37 -8.87 -25.11
N ALA A 353 0.35 -8.02 -25.20
CA ALA A 353 0.52 -6.62 -25.55
C ALA A 353 1.43 -5.85 -24.59
N LEU A 354 1.23 -6.03 -23.28
CA LEU A 354 2.04 -5.39 -22.26
C LEU A 354 3.45 -6.00 -22.15
N GLY A 355 3.61 -7.27 -22.57
CA GLY A 355 4.91 -7.95 -22.65
C GLY A 355 5.79 -7.49 -23.81
N GLU A 356 5.20 -6.90 -24.86
CA GLU A 356 5.94 -6.23 -25.95
C GLU A 356 6.56 -4.88 -25.50
N GLY A 357 6.07 -4.33 -24.40
CA GLY A 357 6.47 -3.05 -23.83
C GLY A 357 5.28 -2.28 -23.28
N PRO A 358 5.49 -1.08 -22.72
CA PRO A 358 4.40 -0.23 -22.27
C PRO A 358 3.37 0.03 -23.37
N GLN A 359 2.09 0.04 -23.01
CA GLN A 359 0.98 0.31 -23.93
C GLN A 359 0.04 1.35 -23.33
N SER A 360 -0.35 2.32 -24.15
CA SER A 360 -1.50 3.17 -23.84
C SER A 360 -2.81 2.38 -23.90
N PHE A 361 -3.81 2.82 -23.16
CA PHE A 361 -5.16 2.27 -23.27
C PHE A 361 -5.70 2.41 -24.70
N ALA A 362 -5.37 3.52 -25.39
CA ALA A 362 -5.72 3.73 -26.79
C ALA A 362 -5.12 2.67 -27.73
N GLU A 363 -3.87 2.26 -27.51
CA GLU A 363 -3.24 1.19 -28.28
C GLU A 363 -3.88 -0.17 -27.98
N LEU A 364 -4.10 -0.49 -26.70
CA LEU A 364 -4.78 -1.72 -26.28
C LEU A 364 -6.17 -1.82 -26.90
N ALA A 365 -6.95 -0.75 -26.87
CA ALA A 365 -8.30 -0.70 -27.43
C ALA A 365 -8.34 -0.87 -28.96
N ARG A 366 -7.25 -0.58 -29.66
CA ARG A 366 -7.13 -0.76 -31.13
C ARG A 366 -6.68 -2.16 -31.52
N ARG A 367 -6.14 -2.97 -30.57
CA ARG A 367 -5.69 -4.33 -30.89
C ARG A 367 -6.87 -5.20 -31.36
N PRO A 368 -6.75 -5.91 -32.49
CA PRO A 368 -7.84 -6.72 -33.04
C PRO A 368 -8.46 -7.71 -32.04
N ALA A 369 -7.63 -8.35 -31.21
CA ALA A 369 -8.07 -9.31 -30.19
C ALA A 369 -8.83 -8.67 -29.00
N LEU A 370 -8.62 -7.37 -28.74
CA LEU A 370 -9.22 -6.65 -27.62
C LEU A 370 -10.37 -5.73 -28.04
N LYS A 371 -10.53 -5.46 -29.34
CA LYS A 371 -11.52 -4.51 -29.88
C LYS A 371 -12.96 -4.82 -29.49
N ALA A 372 -13.32 -6.10 -29.34
CA ALA A 372 -14.66 -6.52 -28.92
C ALA A 372 -14.89 -6.39 -27.40
N GLN A 373 -13.82 -6.19 -26.62
CA GLN A 373 -13.83 -6.23 -25.16
C GLN A 373 -13.39 -4.88 -24.54
N VAL A 374 -13.42 -3.79 -25.31
CA VAL A 374 -12.95 -2.46 -24.87
C VAL A 374 -13.62 -2.00 -23.57
N GLY A 375 -14.92 -2.29 -23.40
CA GLY A 375 -15.66 -1.95 -22.19
C GLY A 375 -15.17 -2.68 -20.93
N GLN A 376 -14.44 -3.78 -21.07
CA GLN A 376 -13.88 -4.57 -19.96
C GLN A 376 -12.42 -4.22 -19.66
N LEU A 377 -11.74 -3.48 -20.55
CA LEU A 377 -10.30 -3.20 -20.43
C LEU A 377 -9.95 -2.46 -19.14
N SER A 378 -10.72 -1.44 -18.74
CA SER A 378 -10.43 -0.70 -17.51
C SER A 378 -10.53 -1.60 -16.26
N GLY A 379 -11.54 -2.46 -16.20
CA GLY A 379 -11.68 -3.44 -15.11
C GLY A 379 -10.55 -4.49 -15.12
N ALA A 380 -10.16 -4.98 -16.30
CA ALA A 380 -9.06 -5.93 -16.42
C ALA A 380 -7.71 -5.35 -16.01
N LEU A 381 -7.42 -4.10 -16.39
CA LEU A 381 -6.21 -3.39 -15.97
C LEU A 381 -6.19 -3.15 -14.45
N GLN A 382 -7.33 -2.80 -13.85
CA GLN A 382 -7.46 -2.69 -12.40
C GLN A 382 -7.20 -4.03 -11.68
N LEU A 383 -7.64 -5.16 -12.25
CA LEU A 383 -7.36 -6.48 -11.68
C LEU A 383 -5.88 -6.88 -11.81
N LEU A 384 -5.26 -6.62 -12.95
CA LEU A 384 -3.81 -6.82 -13.12
C LEU A 384 -3.01 -5.93 -12.17
N MET A 385 -3.44 -4.69 -11.97
CA MET A 385 -2.86 -3.76 -11.02
C MET A 385 -2.97 -4.25 -9.58
N TRP A 386 -4.17 -4.68 -9.18
CA TRP A 386 -4.41 -5.26 -7.85
C TRP A 386 -3.62 -6.54 -7.60
N ALA A 387 -3.47 -7.40 -8.62
CA ALA A 387 -2.68 -8.62 -8.52
C ALA A 387 -1.15 -8.37 -8.60
N GLY A 388 -0.72 -7.13 -8.81
CA GLY A 388 0.69 -6.78 -8.97
C GLY A 388 1.31 -7.29 -10.27
N TYR A 389 0.52 -7.45 -11.34
CA TYR A 389 0.98 -7.88 -12.66
C TYR A 389 1.18 -6.73 -13.63
N ALA A 390 0.49 -5.60 -13.43
CA ALA A 390 0.65 -4.40 -14.23
C ALA A 390 0.67 -3.15 -13.35
N HIS A 391 1.16 -2.05 -13.88
CA HIS A 391 1.16 -0.77 -13.18
C HIS A 391 0.96 0.39 -14.16
N PRO A 392 0.22 1.46 -13.78
CA PRO A 392 0.17 2.68 -14.56
C PRO A 392 1.56 3.34 -14.64
N LEU A 393 1.94 3.83 -15.81
CA LEU A 393 3.20 4.54 -16.02
C LEU A 393 3.04 6.06 -15.90
N LEU A 394 4.12 6.71 -15.47
CA LEU A 394 4.29 8.14 -15.68
C LEU A 394 4.85 8.40 -17.08
N HIS A 395 4.23 9.31 -17.83
CA HIS A 395 4.78 9.77 -19.10
C HIS A 395 5.73 10.95 -18.87
N ALA A 396 7.04 10.69 -18.94
CA ALA A 396 8.11 11.64 -19.18
C ALA A 396 9.44 10.86 -19.24
N PRO A 397 10.51 11.37 -19.86
CA PRO A 397 11.83 10.81 -19.61
C PRO A 397 12.09 10.90 -18.10
N VAL A 398 12.31 9.76 -17.44
CA VAL A 398 12.52 9.75 -16.00
C VAL A 398 14.01 9.72 -15.69
N ASP A 399 14.49 10.73 -14.98
CA ASP A 399 15.84 10.74 -14.42
C ASP A 399 15.98 9.61 -13.39
N VAL A 400 16.77 8.60 -13.75
CA VAL A 400 16.99 7.42 -12.92
C VAL A 400 18.00 7.67 -11.79
N THR A 401 18.76 8.76 -11.85
CA THR A 401 19.96 8.97 -11.01
C THR A 401 19.63 8.93 -9.52
N ARG A 402 18.60 9.66 -9.09
CA ARG A 402 18.16 9.72 -7.69
C ARG A 402 17.58 8.39 -7.19
N CYS A 403 16.82 7.70 -8.03
CA CYS A 403 16.26 6.38 -7.71
C CYS A 403 17.38 5.36 -7.54
N GLN A 404 18.34 5.33 -8.47
CA GLN A 404 19.49 4.43 -8.43
C GLN A 404 20.42 4.73 -7.25
N ALA A 405 20.57 6.00 -6.86
CA ALA A 405 21.29 6.38 -5.64
C ALA A 405 20.60 5.84 -4.37
N LEU A 406 19.28 6.02 -4.25
CA LEU A 406 18.50 5.45 -3.15
C LEU A 406 18.55 3.92 -3.16
N ASN A 407 18.35 3.28 -4.32
CA ASN A 407 18.38 1.83 -4.50
C ASN A 407 19.72 1.22 -4.05
N ARG A 408 20.85 1.90 -4.30
CA ARG A 408 22.15 1.46 -3.79
C ARG A 408 22.17 1.41 -2.27
N LEU A 409 21.68 2.46 -1.60
CA LEU A 409 21.63 2.53 -0.14
C LEU A 409 20.70 1.47 0.47
N LEU A 410 19.52 1.28 -0.14
CA LEU A 410 18.55 0.28 0.30
C LEU A 410 19.11 -1.14 0.12
N ALA A 411 19.74 -1.43 -1.01
CA ALA A 411 20.35 -2.72 -1.26
C ALA A 411 21.52 -3.02 -0.31
N GLU A 412 22.37 -2.02 -0.02
CA GLU A 412 23.44 -2.14 0.99
C GLU A 412 22.88 -2.38 2.39
N GLY A 413 21.87 -1.60 2.80
CA GLY A 413 21.21 -1.75 4.09
C GLY A 413 20.57 -3.12 4.25
N ALA A 414 19.88 -3.61 3.22
CA ALA A 414 19.25 -4.94 3.23
C ALA A 414 20.29 -6.07 3.45
N LEU A 415 21.47 -5.95 2.83
CA LEU A 415 22.59 -6.88 3.04
C LEU A 415 23.22 -6.74 4.44
N GLN A 416 23.06 -5.59 5.10
CA GLN A 416 23.52 -5.35 6.47
C GLN A 416 22.48 -5.75 7.53
N GLY A 417 21.31 -6.25 7.11
CA GLY A 417 20.27 -6.75 8.00
C GLY A 417 19.09 -5.80 8.20
N GLU A 418 19.08 -4.64 7.55
CA GLU A 418 17.89 -3.78 7.52
C GLU A 418 16.75 -4.48 6.79
N GLY A 419 15.51 -4.26 7.23
CA GLY A 419 14.33 -4.94 6.68
C GLY A 419 13.82 -4.37 5.35
N TYR A 420 14.67 -3.77 4.52
CA TYR A 420 14.24 -3.18 3.25
C TYR A 420 13.89 -4.28 2.24
N ALA A 421 12.75 -4.14 1.58
CA ALA A 421 12.23 -5.13 0.62
C ALA A 421 11.66 -4.49 -0.65
N HIS A 422 11.99 -3.22 -0.91
CA HIS A 422 11.49 -2.46 -2.05
C HIS A 422 12.57 -1.55 -2.64
N LEU A 423 12.49 -1.29 -3.95
CA LEU A 423 13.37 -0.41 -4.70
C LEU A 423 12.56 0.62 -5.47
N ALA A 424 13.07 1.85 -5.56
CA ALA A 424 12.47 2.93 -6.32
C ALA A 424 12.48 2.59 -7.81
N ALA A 425 11.32 2.76 -8.45
CA ALA A 425 11.09 2.51 -9.87
C ALA A 425 10.63 3.82 -10.54
N PRO A 426 11.56 4.60 -11.12
CA PRO A 426 11.27 5.93 -11.66
C PRO A 426 10.14 5.94 -12.69
N SER A 427 10.13 5.00 -13.65
CA SER A 427 9.09 4.93 -14.69
C SER A 427 7.68 4.69 -14.13
N LEU A 428 7.56 4.08 -12.95
CA LEU A 428 6.28 3.83 -12.29
C LEU A 428 5.81 5.02 -11.44
N GLY A 429 6.69 5.96 -11.10
CA GLY A 429 6.41 6.91 -10.01
C GLY A 429 6.21 6.22 -8.66
N ALA A 430 6.76 5.01 -8.49
CA ALA A 430 6.44 4.11 -7.37
C ALA A 430 7.66 3.26 -7.00
N SER A 431 7.43 2.09 -6.42
CA SER A 431 8.48 1.11 -6.09
C SER A 431 8.14 -0.27 -6.64
N VAL A 432 9.15 -1.13 -6.73
CA VAL A 432 9.00 -2.58 -6.99
C VAL A 432 9.46 -3.36 -5.76
N PRO A 433 8.82 -4.50 -5.44
CA PRO A 433 9.32 -5.39 -4.40
C PRO A 433 10.66 -5.99 -4.83
N ALA A 434 11.54 -6.24 -3.87
CA ALA A 434 12.85 -6.84 -4.09
C ALA A 434 13.23 -7.71 -2.89
N ASP A 435 13.45 -9.00 -3.12
CA ASP A 435 13.94 -9.91 -2.08
C ASP A 435 15.46 -9.78 -1.87
N LYS A 436 16.03 -10.54 -0.92
CA LYS A 436 17.46 -10.45 -0.58
C LYS A 436 18.40 -10.74 -1.76
N LEU A 437 18.04 -11.65 -2.67
CA LEU A 437 18.84 -11.95 -3.85
C LEU A 437 18.75 -10.81 -4.86
N GLU A 438 17.56 -10.26 -5.04
CA GLU A 438 17.34 -9.13 -5.94
C GLU A 438 17.97 -7.83 -5.43
N MET A 439 18.01 -7.62 -4.10
CA MET A 439 18.80 -6.58 -3.46
C MET A 439 20.29 -6.75 -3.75
N ALA A 440 20.84 -7.96 -3.59
CA ALA A 440 22.23 -8.24 -3.94
C ALA A 440 22.51 -8.01 -5.44
N ALA A 441 21.61 -8.44 -6.32
CA ALA A 441 21.72 -8.24 -7.77
C ALA A 441 21.72 -6.75 -8.12
N THR A 442 20.79 -5.97 -7.54
CA THR A 442 20.72 -4.51 -7.67
C THR A 442 22.04 -3.88 -7.25
N ARG A 443 22.56 -4.30 -6.10
CA ARG A 443 23.80 -3.75 -5.57
C ARG A 443 24.98 -3.98 -6.49
N VAL A 444 25.08 -5.15 -7.11
CA VAL A 444 26.12 -5.50 -8.09
C VAL A 444 25.93 -4.72 -9.40
N LEU A 445 24.72 -4.66 -9.93
CA LEU A 445 24.43 -4.03 -11.24
C LEU A 445 24.54 -2.51 -11.21
N LEU A 446 24.30 -1.87 -10.06
CA LEU A 446 24.51 -0.44 -9.88
C LEU A 446 25.99 -0.02 -9.82
N GLU A 447 26.91 -0.98 -9.66
CA GLU A 447 28.36 -0.76 -9.73
C GLU A 447 28.99 -1.32 -11.01
N HIS A 448 28.46 -2.44 -11.50
CA HIS A 448 28.96 -3.16 -12.66
C HIS A 448 27.82 -3.51 -13.62
N PRO A 449 27.25 -2.52 -14.34
CA PRO A 449 26.05 -2.69 -15.17
C PRO A 449 26.17 -3.73 -16.27
N GLN A 450 27.39 -4.03 -16.71
CA GLN A 450 27.71 -4.95 -17.79
C GLN A 450 27.77 -6.43 -17.39
N LEU A 451 27.78 -6.75 -16.09
CA LEU A 451 27.91 -8.14 -15.64
C LEU A 451 26.68 -8.96 -16.01
N ARG A 452 26.90 -10.13 -16.61
CA ARG A 452 25.86 -11.07 -17.02
C ARG A 452 26.30 -12.52 -16.79
N GLY A 453 25.35 -13.44 -16.78
CA GLY A 453 25.55 -14.88 -16.73
C GLY A 453 26.34 -15.34 -15.51
N VAL A 454 27.31 -16.23 -15.73
CA VAL A 454 28.11 -16.86 -14.66
C VAL A 454 28.80 -15.82 -13.78
N LEU A 455 29.40 -14.78 -14.36
CA LEU A 455 30.11 -13.75 -13.61
C LEU A 455 29.17 -12.95 -12.69
N LEU A 456 27.97 -12.62 -13.17
CA LEU A 456 26.96 -11.96 -12.34
C LEU A 456 26.56 -12.87 -11.17
N SER A 457 26.26 -14.14 -11.46
CA SER A 457 25.87 -15.13 -10.45
C SER A 457 26.94 -15.35 -9.38
N GLU A 458 28.20 -15.51 -9.78
CA GLU A 458 29.31 -15.68 -8.84
C GLU A 458 29.53 -14.44 -7.98
N THR A 459 29.42 -13.24 -8.57
CA THR A 459 29.57 -11.97 -7.85
C THR A 459 28.46 -11.78 -6.82
N ILE A 460 27.19 -12.03 -7.20
CA ILE A 460 26.04 -11.98 -6.28
C ILE A 460 26.22 -12.97 -5.14
N GLN A 461 26.59 -14.21 -5.43
CA GLN A 461 26.79 -15.23 -4.41
C GLN A 461 27.96 -14.89 -3.47
N ALA A 462 29.05 -14.33 -4.00
CA ALA A 462 30.17 -13.87 -3.18
C ALA A 462 29.76 -12.72 -2.25
N LEU A 463 28.95 -11.78 -2.74
CA LEU A 463 28.41 -10.68 -1.96
C LEU A 463 27.48 -11.19 -0.84
N LEU A 464 26.55 -12.10 -1.16
CA LEU A 464 25.65 -12.72 -0.18
C LEU A 464 26.45 -13.44 0.92
N ARG A 465 27.46 -14.25 0.54
CA ARG A 465 28.34 -14.95 1.50
C ARG A 465 29.11 -13.99 2.40
N ARG A 466 29.63 -12.89 1.86
CA ARG A 466 30.35 -11.85 2.63
C ARG A 466 29.49 -11.26 3.74
N HIS A 467 28.19 -11.14 3.49
CA HIS A 467 27.21 -10.59 4.44
C HIS A 467 26.51 -11.65 5.30
N GLY A 468 26.89 -12.93 5.18
CA GLY A 468 26.25 -14.01 5.93
C GLY A 468 24.79 -14.27 5.53
N VAL A 469 24.39 -13.84 4.33
CA VAL A 469 23.03 -14.04 3.81
C VAL A 469 22.97 -15.33 3.01
N THR A 470 22.11 -16.26 3.44
CA THR A 470 21.87 -17.51 2.73
C THR A 470 20.63 -17.39 1.86
N VAL A 471 20.75 -17.80 0.60
CA VAL A 471 19.64 -17.89 -0.35
C VAL A 471 19.64 -19.28 -0.98
N GLU A 472 18.53 -19.99 -0.85
CA GLU A 472 18.34 -21.29 -1.49
C GLU A 472 18.33 -21.17 -3.02
N GLN A 473 18.97 -22.12 -3.71
CA GLN A 473 19.03 -22.19 -5.17
C GLN A 473 19.49 -20.89 -5.84
N ALA A 474 20.42 -20.16 -5.20
CA ALA A 474 20.84 -18.83 -5.63
C ALA A 474 21.24 -18.75 -7.12
N ALA A 475 21.98 -19.74 -7.64
CA ALA A 475 22.41 -19.74 -9.03
C ALA A 475 21.24 -19.80 -10.04
N GLU A 476 20.27 -20.70 -9.80
CA GLU A 476 19.06 -20.81 -10.63
C GLU A 476 18.20 -19.56 -10.52
N ARG A 477 18.09 -18.99 -9.31
CA ARG A 477 17.35 -17.75 -9.09
C ARG A 477 17.99 -16.54 -9.78
N VAL A 478 19.32 -16.45 -9.83
CA VAL A 478 20.02 -15.40 -10.62
C VAL A 478 19.72 -15.58 -12.11
N GLN A 479 19.75 -16.80 -12.63
CA GLN A 479 19.41 -17.06 -14.04
C GLN A 479 17.98 -16.61 -14.36
N ARG A 480 17.01 -16.92 -13.48
CA ARG A 480 15.63 -16.46 -13.62
C ARG A 480 15.53 -14.94 -13.53
N PHE A 481 16.23 -14.31 -12.59
CA PHE A 481 16.29 -12.86 -12.46
C PHE A 481 16.81 -12.21 -13.75
N GLU A 482 17.91 -12.69 -14.33
CA GLU A 482 18.46 -12.17 -15.59
C GLU A 482 17.50 -12.33 -16.77
N GLN A 483 16.77 -13.44 -16.82
CA GLN A 483 15.87 -13.75 -17.92
C GLN A 483 14.55 -12.96 -17.86
N TYR A 484 13.98 -12.80 -16.66
CA TYR A 484 12.60 -12.31 -16.49
C TYR A 484 12.50 -10.98 -15.75
N THR A 485 13.33 -10.73 -14.73
CA THR A 485 13.23 -9.53 -13.88
C THR A 485 14.08 -8.39 -14.41
N LEU A 486 15.33 -8.67 -14.77
CA LEU A 486 16.32 -7.67 -15.18
C LEU A 486 15.86 -6.82 -16.38
N PRO A 487 15.32 -7.38 -17.49
CA PRO A 487 14.88 -6.57 -18.62
C PRO A 487 13.76 -5.59 -18.23
N SER A 488 12.82 -6.03 -17.40
CA SER A 488 11.75 -5.18 -16.86
C SER A 488 12.33 -4.06 -15.99
N TRP A 489 13.24 -4.40 -15.07
CA TRP A 489 13.85 -3.43 -14.16
C TRP A 489 14.72 -2.38 -14.86
N GLN A 490 15.36 -2.74 -15.98
CA GLN A 490 16.08 -1.78 -16.82
C GLN A 490 15.12 -0.78 -17.49
N VAL A 491 13.99 -1.25 -18.04
CA VAL A 491 12.94 -0.38 -18.59
C VAL A 491 12.32 0.52 -17.51
N LEU A 492 12.18 0.01 -16.29
CA LEU A 492 11.66 0.77 -15.16
C LEU A 492 12.69 1.70 -14.50
N GLY A 493 13.97 1.62 -14.90
CA GLY A 493 15.07 2.43 -14.38
C GLY A 493 15.51 2.08 -12.94
N VAL A 494 15.14 0.90 -12.45
CA VAL A 494 15.55 0.39 -11.11
C VAL A 494 17.06 0.12 -11.07
N VAL A 495 17.59 -0.41 -12.17
CA VAL A 495 19.01 -0.66 -12.45
C VAL A 495 19.36 -0.15 -13.87
N PRO A 496 20.65 0.03 -14.21
CA PRO A 496 21.06 0.62 -15.49
C PRO A 496 20.90 -0.29 -16.71
#